data_AF-A0A5C6FH91-F1
#
_entry.id   AF-A0A5C6FH91-F1
#
_cell.length_a   1.000
_cell.length_b   1.000
_cell.length_c   1.000
_cell.angle_alpha   90.00
_cell.angle_beta   90.00
_cell.angle_gamma   90.00
#
_symmetry.space_group_name_H-M   'P 1'
#
loop_
_entity.id
_entity.type
_entity.pdbx_description
1 polymer ?
#
loop_
_entity_poly.entity_id
_entity_poly.type
_entity_poly.pdbx_seq_one_letter_code
_entity_poly.pdbx_strand_id
1 'polypeptide(L)'
;MELTATPVPERRRVTSTAIESLLDIAAIVILCLGVAASITVLAWVGIVGLGMACWLILGSFLNWLVFRALAEVIRLLKRSVDLDYAGRISGSYVDTVMTCSNCGAILRSDVCCDSCGARLTKVDPKD
;
A
#
# COMPACT_ATOMS: atom_id res chain seq x y z
N MET A 1 -18.80 39.90 -0.71
CA MET A 1 -19.33 38.65 -0.13
C MET A 1 -18.13 37.85 0.32
N GLU A 2 -17.98 37.61 1.62
CA GLU A 2 -16.88 36.80 2.13
C GLU A 2 -17.11 35.33 1.73
N LEU A 3 -16.18 34.74 0.99
CA LEU A 3 -16.23 33.33 0.60
C LEU A 3 -15.90 32.48 1.83
N THR A 4 -16.88 31.74 2.33
CA THR A 4 -16.72 30.81 3.46
C THR A 4 -16.76 29.37 2.98
N ALA A 5 -15.93 28.52 3.58
CA ALA A 5 -15.88 27.09 3.29
C ALA A 5 -15.77 26.26 4.56
N THR A 6 -16.23 25.01 4.47
CA THR A 6 -16.15 24.02 5.54
C THR A 6 -15.10 22.95 5.19
N PRO A 7 -14.30 22.49 6.17
CA PRO A 7 -13.44 21.34 5.97
C PRO A 7 -14.29 20.06 5.88
N VAL A 8 -14.07 19.26 4.83
CA VAL A 8 -14.72 17.97 4.59
C VAL A 8 -13.65 16.88 4.68
N PRO A 9 -13.83 15.82 5.48
CA PRO A 9 -12.89 14.71 5.51
C PRO A 9 -13.01 13.89 4.23
N GLU A 10 -11.95 13.85 3.42
CA GLU A 10 -11.86 13.09 2.19
C GLU A 10 -10.77 12.02 2.29
N ARG A 11 -11.14 10.77 2.00
CA ARG A 11 -10.18 9.65 1.96
C ARG A 11 -9.39 9.72 0.66
N ARG A 12 -8.13 10.15 0.73
CA ARG A 12 -7.23 10.13 -0.43
C ARG A 12 -6.30 8.91 -0.40
N ARG A 13 -6.20 8.21 -1.53
CA ARG A 13 -5.28 7.08 -1.70
C ARG A 13 -3.98 7.59 -2.35
N VAL A 14 -2.94 7.84 -1.57
CA VAL A 14 -1.64 8.29 -2.09
C VAL A 14 -1.04 7.16 -2.94
N THR A 15 -0.96 7.38 -4.25
CA THR A 15 -0.57 6.39 -5.26
C THR A 15 0.87 6.66 -5.69
N SER A 16 1.82 6.59 -4.76
CA SER A 16 3.22 6.47 -5.15
C SER A 16 3.54 4.97 -5.24
N THR A 17 4.06 4.52 -6.37
CA THR A 17 4.55 3.15 -6.59
C THR A 17 5.77 2.92 -5.69
N ALA A 18 5.51 2.70 -4.42
CA ALA A 18 6.56 2.52 -3.43
C ALA A 18 7.23 1.16 -3.64
N ILE A 19 8.52 1.09 -3.33
CA ILE A 19 9.39 -0.10 -3.48
C ILE A 19 8.76 -1.35 -2.84
N GLU A 20 7.96 -1.16 -1.78
CA GLU A 20 7.18 -2.18 -1.10
C GLU A 20 6.18 -2.88 -2.02
N SER A 21 5.54 -2.13 -2.93
CA SER A 21 4.63 -2.69 -3.92
C SER A 21 5.37 -3.50 -4.98
N LEU A 22 6.57 -3.07 -5.37
CA LEU A 22 7.41 -3.83 -6.31
C LEU A 22 7.88 -5.15 -5.67
N LEU A 23 8.22 -5.12 -4.39
CA LEU A 23 8.62 -6.31 -3.65
C LEU A 23 7.49 -7.33 -3.51
N ASP A 24 6.26 -6.86 -3.28
CA ASP A 24 5.07 -7.72 -3.20
C ASP A 24 4.73 -8.36 -4.57
N ILE A 25 4.83 -7.57 -5.65
CA ILE A 25 4.68 -8.08 -7.02
C ILE A 25 5.77 -9.11 -7.34
N ALA A 26 7.03 -8.82 -7.00
CA ALA A 26 8.15 -9.74 -7.20
C ALA A 26 7.95 -11.06 -6.44
N ALA A 27 7.45 -11.00 -5.20
CA ALA A 27 7.11 -12.19 -4.43
C ALA A 27 6.11 -13.08 -5.18
N ILE A 28 5.01 -12.49 -5.67
CA ILE A 28 3.97 -13.22 -6.41
C ILE A 28 4.54 -13.83 -7.69
N VAL A 29 5.36 -13.08 -8.44
CA VAL A 29 5.99 -13.56 -9.67
C VAL A 29 6.88 -14.78 -9.39
N ILE A 30 7.68 -14.74 -8.32
CA ILE A 30 8.55 -15.87 -7.93
C ILE A 30 7.73 -17.09 -7.55
N LEU A 31 6.62 -16.92 -6.83
CA LEU A 31 5.70 -18.00 -6.51
C LEU A 31 5.13 -18.64 -7.80
N CYS A 32 4.64 -17.81 -8.73
CA CYS A 32 4.10 -18.28 -10.00
C CYS A 32 5.14 -19.01 -10.86
N LEU A 33 6.37 -18.48 -10.94
CA LEU A 33 7.48 -19.13 -11.63
C LEU A 33 7.83 -20.47 -10.99
N GLY A 34 7.82 -20.56 -9.67
CA GLY A 34 8.03 -21.79 -8.93
C GLY A 34 7.01 -22.88 -9.24
N VAL A 35 5.72 -22.50 -9.25
CA VAL A 35 4.63 -23.41 -9.62
C VAL A 35 4.79 -23.84 -11.07
N ALA A 36 5.02 -22.91 -12.00
CA ALA A 36 5.23 -23.25 -13.40
C ALA A 36 6.42 -24.20 -13.60
N ALA A 37 7.55 -23.94 -12.93
CA ALA A 37 8.73 -24.80 -12.96
C ALA A 37 8.45 -26.20 -12.37
N SER A 38 7.64 -26.30 -11.31
CA SER A 38 7.27 -27.60 -10.75
C SER A 38 6.43 -28.44 -11.73
N ILE A 39 5.53 -27.80 -12.48
CA ILE A 39 4.70 -28.44 -13.50
C ILE A 39 5.56 -28.90 -14.68
N THR A 40 6.52 -28.08 -15.14
CA THR A 40 7.41 -28.46 -16.24
C THR A 40 8.30 -29.64 -15.86
N VAL A 41 8.82 -29.68 -14.62
CA VAL A 41 9.61 -30.82 -14.10
C VAL A 41 8.77 -32.09 -14.08
N LEU A 42 7.52 -32.03 -13.60
CA LEU A 42 6.62 -33.18 -13.60
C LEU A 42 6.25 -33.64 -15.02
N ALA A 43 6.07 -32.70 -15.95
CA ALA A 43 5.75 -33.02 -17.34
C ALA A 43 6.90 -33.69 -18.09
N TRP A 44 8.16 -33.30 -17.79
CA TRP A 44 9.35 -33.85 -18.45
C TRP A 44 9.89 -35.13 -17.81
N VAL A 45 9.99 -35.16 -16.48
CA VAL A 45 10.64 -36.25 -15.73
C VAL A 45 9.62 -37.26 -15.20
N GLY A 46 8.33 -36.90 -15.17
CA GLY A 46 7.27 -37.74 -14.63
C GLY A 46 7.39 -37.96 -13.11
N ILE A 47 6.91 -39.11 -12.65
CA ILE A 47 6.84 -39.47 -11.21
C ILE A 47 8.22 -39.49 -10.53
N VAL A 48 9.30 -39.77 -11.26
CA VAL A 48 10.66 -39.79 -10.70
C VAL A 48 11.11 -38.38 -10.27
N GLY A 49 10.53 -37.33 -10.87
CA GLY A 49 10.79 -35.93 -10.55
C GLY A 49 9.98 -35.38 -9.37
N LEU A 50 9.14 -36.20 -8.70
CA LEU A 50 8.21 -35.72 -7.66
C LEU A 50 8.94 -35.03 -6.50
N GLY A 51 10.07 -35.59 -6.06
CA GLY A 51 10.88 -34.99 -4.98
C GLY A 51 11.41 -33.60 -5.36
N MET A 52 11.87 -33.44 -6.60
CA MET A 52 12.38 -32.17 -7.11
C MET A 52 11.27 -31.14 -7.30
N ALA A 53 10.09 -31.56 -7.76
CA ALA A 53 8.92 -30.70 -7.89
C ALA A 53 8.42 -30.21 -6.51
N CYS A 54 8.33 -31.08 -5.51
CA CYS A 54 7.99 -30.69 -4.13
C CYS A 54 9.01 -29.70 -3.54
N TRP A 55 10.30 -29.94 -3.76
CA TRP A 55 11.36 -29.03 -3.30
C TRP A 55 11.27 -27.65 -3.96
N LEU A 56 10.98 -27.59 -5.26
CA LEU A 56 10.79 -26.33 -5.99
C LEU A 56 9.59 -25.53 -5.47
N ILE A 57 8.45 -26.19 -5.22
CA ILE A 57 7.27 -25.53 -4.65
C ILE A 57 7.59 -24.99 -3.26
N LEU A 58 8.21 -25.81 -2.41
CA LEU A 58 8.58 -25.41 -1.05
C LEU A 58 9.55 -24.23 -1.05
N GLY A 59 10.60 -24.28 -1.87
CA GLY A 59 11.59 -23.21 -2.01
C GLY A 59 10.97 -21.91 -2.54
N SER A 60 10.04 -22.01 -3.49
CA SER A 60 9.34 -20.85 -4.05
C SER A 60 8.37 -20.22 -3.04
N PHE A 61 7.70 -21.04 -2.23
CA PHE A 61 6.86 -20.59 -1.13
C PHE A 61 7.68 -19.90 -0.02
N LEU A 62 8.82 -20.46 0.36
CA LEU A 62 9.75 -19.86 1.32
C LEU A 62 10.28 -18.51 0.82
N ASN A 63 10.70 -18.42 -0.44
CA ASN A 63 11.11 -17.15 -1.04
C ASN A 63 9.97 -16.13 -1.03
N TRP A 64 8.75 -16.53 -1.42
CA TRP A 64 7.58 -15.68 -1.35
C TRP A 64 7.36 -15.11 0.06
N LEU A 65 7.48 -15.96 1.10
CA LEU A 65 7.40 -15.52 2.50
C LEU A 65 8.49 -14.52 2.87
N VAL A 66 9.74 -14.75 2.45
CA VAL A 66 10.88 -13.86 2.73
C VAL A 66 10.66 -12.49 2.09
N PHE A 67 10.27 -12.43 0.81
CA PHE A 67 9.99 -11.16 0.14
C PHE A 67 8.82 -10.41 0.78
N ARG A 68 7.78 -11.12 1.20
CA ARG A 68 6.65 -10.52 1.91
C ARG A 68 7.08 -9.96 3.28
N ALA A 69 7.91 -10.69 4.01
CA ALA A 69 8.45 -10.22 5.29
C ALA A 69 9.36 -8.99 5.11
N LEU A 70 10.22 -8.99 4.10
CA LEU A 70 11.07 -7.83 3.78
C LEU A 70 10.25 -6.60 3.40
N ALA A 71 9.18 -6.77 2.61
CA ALA A 71 8.27 -5.68 2.26
C ALA A 71 7.67 -5.05 3.54
N GLU A 72 7.28 -5.89 4.49
CA GLU A 72 6.73 -5.42 5.76
C GLU A 72 7.77 -4.72 6.65
N VAL A 73 9.00 -5.25 6.70
CA VAL A 73 10.12 -4.62 7.42
C VAL A 73 10.40 -3.22 6.87
N ILE A 74 10.40 -3.03 5.55
CA ILE A 74 10.59 -1.71 4.93
C ILE A 74 9.46 -0.75 5.32
N ARG A 75 8.19 -1.21 5.37
CA ARG A 75 7.07 -0.37 5.84
C ARG A 75 7.25 0.04 7.30
N LEU A 76 7.68 -0.88 8.16
CA LEU A 76 7.96 -0.59 9.58
C LEU A 76 9.12 0.40 9.74
N LEU A 77 10.18 0.26 8.96
CA LEU A 77 11.32 1.19 8.95
C LEU A 77 10.88 2.59 8.51
N LYS A 78 10.10 2.72 7.43
CA LYS A 78 9.58 4.02 7.00
C LYS A 78 8.66 4.65 8.05
N ARG A 79 7.80 3.85 8.68
CA ARG A 79 6.96 4.28 9.79
C ARG A 79 7.78 4.81 10.98
N SER A 80 8.91 4.21 11.31
CA SER A 80 9.75 4.69 12.42
C SER A 80 10.42 6.05 12.15
N VAL A 81 10.51 6.47 10.89
CA VAL A 81 11.13 7.73 10.47
C VAL A 81 10.06 8.74 10.00
N ASP A 82 8.77 8.43 10.21
CA ASP A 82 7.62 9.26 9.79
C ASP A 82 7.61 9.57 8.27
N LEU A 83 8.12 8.61 7.48
CA LEU A 83 8.13 8.70 6.01
C LEU A 83 6.87 8.04 5.44
N ASP A 84 6.33 8.64 4.37
CA ASP A 84 5.24 8.06 3.61
C ASP A 84 5.60 6.65 3.09
N TYR A 85 4.75 5.67 3.38
CA TYR A 85 4.87 4.29 2.92
C TYR A 85 3.58 3.85 2.21
N ALA A 86 3.70 2.96 1.21
CA ALA A 86 2.53 2.45 0.50
C ALA A 86 2.01 1.14 1.08
N GLY A 87 0.68 1.01 1.07
CA GLY A 87 -0.03 -0.22 1.41
C GLY A 87 -0.44 -0.32 2.88
N ARG A 88 -1.12 -1.42 3.20
CA ARG A 88 -1.44 -1.78 4.59
C ARG A 88 -0.21 -2.43 5.22
N ILE A 89 0.34 -1.79 6.26
CA ILE A 89 0.98 -2.54 7.34
C ILE A 89 -0.13 -3.42 7.93
N SER A 90 0.17 -4.66 8.31
CA SER A 90 -0.82 -5.56 8.93
C SER A 90 -1.75 -4.82 9.91
N GLY A 91 -3.04 -4.69 9.57
CA GLY A 91 -4.02 -3.88 10.32
C GLY A 91 -4.84 -2.91 9.45
N SER A 92 -5.89 -2.31 10.02
CA SER A 92 -6.71 -1.29 9.34
C SER A 92 -6.48 0.08 9.96
N TYR A 93 -6.26 1.11 9.13
CA TYR A 93 -6.45 2.48 9.56
C TYR A 93 -7.18 3.30 8.49
N VAL A 94 -7.85 4.35 8.96
CA VAL A 94 -8.59 5.30 8.16
C VAL A 94 -7.81 6.60 8.16
N ASP A 95 -7.22 6.96 7.03
CA ASP A 95 -6.64 8.29 6.86
C ASP A 95 -7.72 9.26 6.44
N THR A 96 -7.98 10.27 7.28
CA THR A 96 -8.92 11.36 7.01
C THR A 96 -8.13 12.61 6.69
N VAL A 97 -8.10 13.01 5.42
CA VAL A 97 -7.48 14.27 5.00
C VAL A 97 -8.57 15.33 4.87
N MET A 98 -8.33 16.54 5.34
CA MET A 98 -9.32 17.62 5.24
C MET A 98 -9.25 18.28 3.86
N THR A 99 -10.38 18.40 3.16
CA THR A 99 -10.53 19.10 1.88
C THR A 99 -11.53 20.25 2.00
N CYS A 100 -11.36 21.28 1.18
CA CYS A 100 -12.22 22.46 1.18
C CYS A 100 -13.54 22.17 0.47
N SER A 101 -14.70 22.37 1.12
CA SER A 101 -16.01 22.13 0.49
C SER A 101 -16.31 23.00 -0.74
N ASN A 102 -15.65 24.15 -0.89
CA ASN A 102 -15.88 25.05 -2.00
C ASN A 102 -15.07 24.68 -3.26
N CYS A 103 -13.83 24.22 -3.11
CA CYS A 103 -12.93 23.98 -4.25
C CYS A 103 -12.35 22.56 -4.33
N GLY A 104 -12.63 21.71 -3.34
CA GLY A 104 -12.09 20.36 -3.24
C GLY A 104 -10.57 20.30 -2.98
N ALA A 105 -9.89 21.43 -2.80
CA ALA A 105 -8.46 21.44 -2.54
C ALA A 105 -8.14 20.89 -1.14
N ILE A 106 -7.02 20.17 -1.04
CA ILE A 106 -6.50 19.66 0.23
C ILE A 106 -6.11 20.86 1.10
N LEU A 107 -6.62 20.88 2.32
CA LEU A 107 -6.37 21.95 3.28
C LEU A 107 -5.01 21.75 3.92
N ARG A 108 -4.15 22.78 3.78
CA ARG A 108 -2.84 22.84 4.43
C ARG A 108 -2.82 23.77 5.64
N SER A 109 -3.81 24.64 5.76
CA SER A 109 -3.99 25.60 6.85
C SER A 109 -5.41 25.53 7.41
N ASP A 110 -5.56 25.81 8.70
CA ASP A 110 -6.86 25.79 9.40
C ASP A 110 -7.63 27.12 9.31
N VAL A 111 -7.05 28.13 8.64
CA VAL A 111 -7.58 29.50 8.63
C VAL A 111 -8.23 29.84 7.29
N CYS A 112 -7.55 29.49 6.19
CA CYS A 112 -8.02 29.76 4.84
C CYS A 112 -7.55 28.68 3.86
N CYS A 113 -8.32 28.47 2.79
CA CYS A 113 -7.92 27.59 1.72
C CYS A 113 -6.90 28.28 0.80
N ASP A 114 -5.73 27.67 0.59
CA ASP A 114 -4.66 28.20 -0.26
C ASP A 114 -5.04 28.30 -1.75
N SER A 115 -6.03 27.50 -2.19
CA SER A 115 -6.44 27.44 -3.60
C SER A 115 -7.52 28.47 -3.93
N CYS A 116 -8.56 28.60 -3.09
CA CYS A 116 -9.70 29.48 -3.36
C CYS A 116 -9.78 30.72 -2.45
N GLY A 117 -8.89 30.85 -1.46
CA GLY A 117 -8.88 31.96 -0.50
C GLY A 117 -10.06 31.97 0.46
N ALA A 118 -10.94 30.96 0.42
CA ALA A 118 -12.11 30.90 1.28
C ALA A 118 -11.71 30.75 2.75
N ARG A 119 -12.33 31.54 3.62
CA ARG A 119 -12.10 31.47 5.06
C ARG A 119 -12.80 30.23 5.62
N LEU A 120 -12.07 29.45 6.41
CA LEU A 120 -12.60 28.21 6.96
C LEU A 120 -13.41 28.52 8.21
N THR A 121 -14.68 28.16 8.20
CA THR A 121 -15.51 28.19 9.40
C THR A 121 -15.20 26.92 10.19
N LYS A 122 -14.66 27.07 11.41
CA LYS A 122 -14.40 25.94 12.32
C LYS A 122 -15.68 25.10 12.42
N VAL A 123 -15.57 23.82 12.07
CA VAL A 123 -16.58 22.83 12.44
C VAL A 123 -16.14 22.33 13.80
N ASP A 124 -16.86 22.72 14.85
CA ASP A 124 -16.67 22.10 16.16
C ASP A 124 -16.87 20.58 15.99
N PRO A 125 -15.91 19.74 16.42
CA PRO A 125 -16.16 18.32 16.49
C PRO A 125 -17.26 18.12 17.53
N LYS A 126 -18.49 17.89 17.07
CA LYS A 126 -19.53 17.35 17.94
C LYS A 126 -19.15 15.90 18.25
N ASP A 127 -18.98 15.63 19.53
CA ASP A 127 -18.83 14.32 20.16
C ASP A 127 -19.76 13.24 19.55
#